data_AF-A0AAV9HNI1-F1
#
_entry.id   AF-A0AAV9HNI1-F1
#
_cell.length_a   1.000
_cell.length_b   1.000
_cell.length_c   1.000
_cell.angle_alpha   90.00
_cell.angle_beta   90.00
_cell.angle_gamma   90.00
#
_symmetry.space_group_name_H-M   'P 1'
#
loop_
_entity.id
_entity.type
_entity.pdbx_description
1 polymer ?
#
loop_
_entity_poly.entity_id
_entity_poly.type
_entity_poly.pdbx_seq_one_letter_code
_entity_poly.pdbx_strand_id
1 'polypeptide(L)'
;MARDRLSVQLLTEMDPLSNTSSSASGVTRLLGLNRNKGEAIELRLRTDDYAGFRDYKTIRRTLCHELAHNTHSEHDKDFWALTRRYEREVERISDTGRTVDGGGSGYYAPERGGGEEEEEEVHDHGGWTGGEYVLGGGGIGNENQDGVLTSREIRARAAEARLKKAREEQEGRR
;
A
#
# COMPACT_ATOMS: atom_id res chain seq x y z
N MET A 1 6.90 9.13 15.09
CA MET A 1 5.84 8.10 15.10
C MET A 1 5.88 7.19 16.33
N ALA A 2 6.92 6.37 16.57
CA ALA A 2 6.93 5.49 17.76
C ALA A 2 7.06 6.21 19.12
N ARG A 3 7.44 7.49 19.12
CA ARG A 3 7.61 8.32 20.32
C ARG A 3 6.34 9.02 20.79
N ASP A 4 5.38 9.21 19.88
CA ASP A 4 4.10 9.87 20.17
C ASP A 4 3.01 8.81 19.99
N ARG A 5 2.10 8.66 20.96
CA ARG A 5 1.09 7.58 20.96
C ARG A 5 -0.06 7.89 20.00
N LEU A 6 0.26 7.89 18.71
CA LEU A 6 -0.69 8.18 17.62
C LEU A 6 -1.50 6.92 17.32
N SER A 7 -2.83 7.04 17.37
CA SER A 7 -3.77 6.02 16.91
C SER A 7 -4.67 6.63 15.85
N VAL A 8 -4.77 5.95 14.71
CA VAL A 8 -5.74 6.26 13.66
C VAL A 8 -6.59 5.02 13.45
N GLN A 9 -7.90 5.13 13.59
CA GLN A 9 -8.78 3.96 13.41
C GLN A 9 -9.01 3.66 11.93
N LEU A 10 -9.25 4.71 11.14
CA LEU A 10 -9.48 4.61 9.71
C LEU A 10 -8.60 5.61 8.94
N LEU A 11 -7.83 5.11 7.98
CA LEU A 11 -7.14 5.92 6.98
C LEU A 11 -7.73 5.56 5.62
N THR A 12 -8.36 6.53 4.96
CA THR A 12 -9.09 6.29 3.70
C THR A 12 -8.83 7.38 2.67
N GLU A 13 -9.14 7.08 1.41
CA GLU A 13 -9.13 8.05 0.32
C GLU A 13 -10.33 9.02 0.44
N MET A 14 -10.08 10.29 0.12
CA MET A 14 -11.07 11.36 0.02
C MET A 14 -11.54 11.52 -1.43
N ASP A 15 -12.85 11.67 -1.64
CA ASP A 15 -13.40 12.03 -2.96
C ASP A 15 -12.94 13.45 -3.35
N PRO A 16 -12.22 13.61 -4.48
CA PRO A 16 -11.69 14.90 -4.89
C PRO A 16 -12.78 15.91 -5.32
N LEU A 17 -13.95 15.47 -5.79
CA LEU A 17 -15.01 16.37 -6.26
C LEU A 17 -15.78 16.98 -5.10
N SER A 18 -16.17 16.18 -4.11
CA SER A 18 -16.92 16.67 -2.94
C SER A 18 -16.12 17.63 -2.06
N ASN A 19 -14.79 17.61 -2.18
CA ASN A 19 -13.86 18.38 -1.35
C ASN A 19 -13.14 19.50 -2.12
N THR A 20 -13.74 19.93 -3.22
CA THR A 20 -13.31 21.08 -4.01
C THR A 20 -14.45 22.09 -4.06
N SER A 21 -14.20 23.31 -3.58
CA SER A 21 -15.21 24.38 -3.57
C SER A 21 -14.79 25.50 -4.51
N SER A 22 -15.63 25.82 -5.49
CA SER A 22 -15.46 27.00 -6.34
C SER A 22 -16.11 28.22 -5.68
N SER A 23 -15.32 29.22 -5.34
CA SER A 23 -15.79 30.50 -4.82
C SER A 23 -15.43 31.65 -5.76
N ALA A 24 -16.04 32.82 -5.57
CA ALA A 24 -15.70 34.02 -6.34
C ALA A 24 -14.23 34.45 -6.22
N SER A 25 -13.53 33.99 -5.17
CA SER A 25 -12.11 34.25 -4.92
C SER A 25 -11.18 33.17 -5.49
N GLY A 26 -11.73 32.10 -6.09
CA GLY A 26 -10.96 30.98 -6.63
C GLY A 26 -11.43 29.61 -6.16
N VAL A 27 -10.71 28.57 -6.56
CA VAL A 27 -11.01 27.16 -6.25
C VAL A 27 -10.18 26.71 -5.04
N THR A 28 -10.85 26.44 -3.92
CA THR A 28 -10.22 25.84 -2.73
C THR A 28 -10.32 24.32 -2.81
N ARG A 29 -9.21 23.64 -2.50
CA ARG A 29 -9.10 22.18 -2.54
C ARG A 29 -8.58 21.69 -1.21
N LEU A 30 -9.35 20.82 -0.55
CA LEU A 30 -8.86 20.13 0.65
C LEU A 30 -8.04 18.92 0.19
N LEU A 31 -6.83 18.81 0.74
CA LEU A 31 -5.91 17.71 0.46
C LEU A 31 -5.99 16.60 1.52
N GLY A 32 -6.44 16.95 2.73
CA GLY A 32 -6.61 16.03 3.84
C GLY A 32 -7.70 16.52 4.78
N LEU A 33 -8.25 15.60 5.57
CA LEU A 33 -9.21 15.88 6.63
C LEU A 33 -9.01 14.90 7.77
N ASN A 34 -8.84 15.44 8.98
CA ASN A 34 -8.89 14.67 10.22
C ASN A 34 -10.24 14.84 10.93
N ARG A 35 -10.97 13.74 11.10
CA ARG A 35 -12.20 13.67 11.89
C ARG A 35 -11.89 13.16 13.31
N ASN A 36 -12.38 13.91 14.30
CA ASN A 36 -12.36 13.53 15.71
C ASN A 36 -10.98 13.12 16.24
N LYS A 37 -9.93 13.86 15.87
CA LYS A 37 -8.55 13.67 16.38
C LYS A 37 -8.01 12.25 16.14
N GLY A 38 -8.22 11.73 14.92
CA GLY A 38 -7.68 10.44 14.49
C GLY A 38 -8.70 9.30 14.47
N GLU A 39 -9.99 9.58 14.59
CA GLU A 39 -11.00 8.55 14.31
C GLU A 39 -10.97 8.16 12.84
N ALA A 40 -11.03 9.15 11.95
CA ALA A 40 -10.87 8.94 10.52
C ALA A 40 -9.98 10.03 9.92
N ILE A 41 -8.97 9.63 9.17
CA ILE A 41 -8.17 10.52 8.35
C ILE A 41 -8.46 10.20 6.89
N GLU A 42 -8.86 11.22 6.15
CA GLU A 42 -9.15 11.17 4.73
C GLU A 42 -8.06 11.93 3.98
N LEU A 43 -7.47 11.31 2.95
CA LEU A 43 -6.44 11.93 2.11
C LEU A 43 -6.88 11.95 0.65
N ARG A 44 -6.64 13.07 -0.02
CA ARG A 44 -6.80 13.15 -1.47
C ARG A 44 -5.59 12.51 -2.13
N LEU A 45 -5.78 11.30 -2.67
CA LEU A 45 -4.73 10.57 -3.38
C LEU A 45 -4.71 10.89 -4.87
N ARG A 46 -5.86 11.20 -5.48
CA ARG A 46 -6.00 11.44 -6.91
C ARG A 46 -5.79 12.90 -7.32
N THR A 47 -5.41 13.08 -8.57
CA THR A 47 -5.50 14.34 -9.30
C THR A 47 -6.96 14.69 -9.58
N ASP A 48 -7.23 15.97 -9.87
CA ASP A 48 -8.60 16.46 -10.00
C ASP A 48 -9.33 15.91 -11.24
N ASP A 49 -8.58 15.41 -12.22
CA ASP A 49 -9.06 14.75 -13.45
C ASP A 49 -9.26 13.23 -13.27
N TYR A 50 -9.01 12.69 -12.08
CA TYR A 50 -9.01 11.25 -11.77
C TYR A 50 -8.03 10.40 -12.59
N ALA A 51 -7.23 11.00 -13.47
CA ALA A 51 -6.36 10.31 -14.40
C ALA A 51 -5.05 9.84 -13.74
N GLY A 52 -4.71 10.39 -12.57
CA GLY A 52 -3.46 10.07 -11.89
C GLY A 52 -3.53 10.15 -10.38
N PHE A 53 -2.39 9.81 -9.78
CA PHE A 53 -2.15 9.95 -8.34
C PHE A 53 -1.22 11.11 -8.06
N ARG A 54 -1.40 11.74 -6.90
CA ARG A 54 -0.53 12.79 -6.40
C ARG A 54 0.81 12.21 -5.99
N ASP A 55 1.84 13.06 -6.00
CA ASP A 55 3.17 12.62 -5.63
C ASP A 55 3.20 12.16 -4.16
N TYR A 56 3.91 11.06 -3.93
CA TYR A 56 3.99 10.44 -2.61
C TYR A 56 4.53 11.39 -1.54
N LYS A 57 5.44 12.29 -1.91
CA LYS A 57 6.03 13.26 -0.99
C LYS A 57 4.99 14.26 -0.49
N THR A 58 4.10 14.74 -1.37
CA THR A 58 2.97 15.61 -1.01
C THR A 58 1.99 14.86 -0.13
N ILE A 59 1.56 13.65 -0.51
CA ILE A 59 0.63 12.83 0.29
C ILE A 59 1.18 12.63 1.71
N ARG A 60 2.47 12.31 1.83
CA ARG A 60 3.15 12.11 3.11
C ARG A 60 3.18 13.36 3.98
N ARG A 61 3.42 14.53 3.38
CA ARG A 61 3.37 15.82 4.09
C ARG A 61 1.96 16.14 4.57
N THR A 62 0.96 15.94 3.72
CA THR A 62 -0.44 16.09 4.09
C THR A 62 -0.82 15.15 5.24
N LEU A 63 -0.41 13.89 5.20
CA LEU A 63 -0.65 12.97 6.32
C LEU A 63 0.01 13.45 7.62
N CYS A 64 1.23 14.01 7.57
CA CYS A 64 1.88 14.57 8.76
C CYS A 64 1.09 15.77 9.33
N HIS A 65 0.52 16.60 8.46
CA HIS A 65 -0.37 17.69 8.83
C HIS A 65 -1.64 17.15 9.53
N GLU A 66 -2.32 16.17 8.92
CA GLU A 66 -3.52 15.58 9.50
C GLU A 66 -3.22 14.88 10.84
N LEU A 67 -2.07 14.20 10.97
CA LEU A 67 -1.70 13.58 12.24
C LEU A 67 -1.44 14.60 13.36
N ALA A 68 -0.95 15.80 13.04
CA ALA A 68 -0.82 16.87 14.03
C ALA A 68 -2.19 17.33 14.56
N HIS A 69 -3.25 17.20 13.75
CA HIS A 69 -4.62 17.46 14.18
C HIS A 69 -5.15 16.47 15.23
N ASN A 70 -4.47 15.34 15.49
CA ASN A 70 -4.78 14.50 16.65
C ASN A 70 -4.54 15.24 17.98
N THR A 71 -3.64 16.22 17.99
CA THR A 71 -3.25 16.96 19.21
C THR A 71 -3.73 18.41 19.17
N HIS A 72 -3.48 19.11 18.05
CA HIS A 72 -3.77 20.53 17.90
C HIS A 72 -4.85 20.77 16.84
N SER A 73 -6.00 21.33 17.23
CA SER A 73 -7.09 21.60 16.28
C SER A 73 -6.79 22.80 15.38
N GLU A 74 -6.26 23.88 15.95
CA GLU A 74 -5.97 25.13 15.24
C GLU A 74 -4.56 25.14 14.64
N HIS A 75 -4.35 25.90 13.57
CA HIS A 75 -3.05 26.06 12.89
C HIS A 75 -2.13 27.05 13.61
N ASP A 76 -1.94 26.86 14.91
CA ASP A 76 -1.08 27.69 15.76
C ASP A 76 0.43 27.34 15.61
N LYS A 77 1.28 28.07 16.36
CA LYS A 77 2.73 27.86 16.31
C LYS A 77 3.14 26.44 16.73
N ASP A 78 2.43 25.85 17.67
CA ASP A 78 2.71 24.53 18.22
C ASP A 78 2.31 23.42 17.24
N PHE A 79 1.17 23.58 16.57
CA PHE A 79 0.76 22.75 15.43
C PHE A 79 1.86 22.70 14.37
N TRP A 80 2.35 23.86 13.90
CA TRP A 80 3.39 23.88 12.87
C TRP A 80 4.73 23.33 13.37
N ALA A 81 5.05 23.50 14.66
CA ALA A 81 6.23 22.88 15.26
C ALA A 81 6.12 21.35 15.25
N LEU A 82 4.94 20.81 15.58
CA LEU A 82 4.67 19.37 15.58
C LEU A 82 4.69 18.78 14.17
N THR A 83 4.01 19.41 13.21
CA THR A 83 3.98 18.98 11.80
C THR A 83 5.41 18.90 11.23
N ARG A 84 6.23 19.94 11.42
CA ARG A 84 7.64 19.95 10.99
C ARG A 84 8.51 18.93 11.71
N ARG A 85 8.18 18.58 12.97
CA ARG A 85 8.86 17.51 13.68
C ARG A 85 8.54 16.16 13.04
N TYR A 86 7.26 15.88 12.76
CA TYR A 86 6.84 14.65 12.09
C TYR A 86 7.44 14.51 10.69
N GLU A 87 7.41 15.56 9.87
CA GLU A 87 8.02 15.54 8.54
C GLU A 87 9.52 15.16 8.60
N ARG A 88 10.29 15.76 9.50
CA ARG A 88 11.71 15.44 9.70
C ARG A 88 11.95 14.04 10.25
N GLU A 89 11.05 13.51 11.08
CA GLU A 89 11.15 12.13 11.55
C GLU A 89 10.88 11.14 10.40
N VAL A 90 9.85 11.40 9.61
CA VAL A 90 9.46 10.55 8.48
C VAL A 90 10.52 10.58 7.37
N GLU A 91 11.11 11.74 7.08
CA GLU A 91 12.18 11.86 6.08
C GLU A 91 13.44 11.07 6.50
N ARG A 92 13.84 11.15 7.77
CA ARG A 92 14.95 10.34 8.29
C ARG A 92 14.71 8.83 8.20
N ILE A 93 13.46 8.40 8.40
CA ILE A 93 13.09 6.98 8.31
C ILE A 93 12.98 6.55 6.84
N SER A 94 12.51 7.41 5.94
CA SER A 94 12.37 7.04 4.52
C SER A 94 13.72 6.74 3.87
N ASP A 95 14.77 7.41 4.28
CA ASP A 95 16.13 7.21 3.74
C ASP A 95 16.77 5.91 4.28
N THR A 96 16.22 5.36 5.36
CA THR A 96 16.69 4.13 6.02
C THR A 96 15.65 3.00 5.95
N GLY A 97 14.59 3.19 5.15
CA GLY A 97 13.45 2.31 5.08
C GLY A 97 13.83 0.91 4.63
N ARG A 98 13.38 -0.12 5.34
CA ARG A 98 13.53 -1.51 4.95
C ARG A 98 12.44 -1.88 3.97
N THR A 99 12.81 -2.30 2.77
CA THR A 99 11.83 -2.82 1.80
C THR A 99 11.28 -4.16 2.27
N VAL A 100 10.01 -4.43 1.95
CA VAL A 100 9.28 -5.63 2.42
C VAL A 100 9.82 -6.92 1.77
N ASP A 101 10.52 -6.78 0.64
CA ASP A 101 11.18 -7.86 -0.10
C ASP A 101 12.52 -8.31 0.50
N GLY A 102 12.95 -7.71 1.62
CA GLY A 102 14.23 -8.03 2.26
C GLY A 102 15.46 -7.50 1.52
N GLY A 103 15.27 -6.77 0.41
CA GLY A 103 16.31 -6.19 -0.43
C GLY A 103 16.86 -4.85 0.07
N GLY A 104 17.42 -4.82 1.29
CA GLY A 104 18.19 -3.67 1.76
C GLY A 104 17.40 -2.37 1.99
N SER A 105 18.12 -1.31 2.41
CA SER A 105 17.50 0.00 2.68
C SER A 105 17.24 0.73 1.35
N GLY A 106 16.04 0.57 0.81
CA GLY A 106 15.62 1.21 -0.43
C GLY A 106 14.54 2.25 -0.18
N TYR A 107 14.81 3.50 -0.55
CA TYR A 107 13.76 4.51 -0.68
C TYR A 107 12.81 4.09 -1.81
N TYR A 108 11.51 4.01 -1.54
CA TYR A 108 10.51 3.78 -2.58
C TYR A 108 10.38 5.06 -3.42
N ALA A 109 11.20 5.14 -4.48
CA ALA A 109 10.98 6.05 -5.58
C ALA A 109 10.11 5.30 -6.60
N PRO A 110 8.81 5.65 -6.76
CA PRO A 110 8.14 5.30 -8.02
C PRO A 110 9.01 5.90 -9.13
N GLU A 111 9.28 5.11 -10.17
CA GLU A 111 10.14 5.50 -11.29
C GLU A 111 9.58 6.79 -11.91
N ARG A 112 10.09 7.94 -11.43
CA ARG A 112 9.80 9.22 -12.02
C ARG A 112 10.68 9.26 -13.24
N GLY A 113 10.08 8.96 -14.40
CA GLY A 113 10.68 9.23 -15.70
C GLY A 113 11.46 10.54 -15.61
N GLY A 114 12.77 10.42 -15.81
CA GLY A 114 13.71 11.51 -15.70
C GLY A 114 13.32 12.67 -16.61
N GLY A 115 13.93 13.81 -16.33
CA GLY A 115 13.59 15.09 -16.94
C GLY A 115 13.46 15.10 -18.46
N GLU A 116 12.72 16.12 -18.88
CA GLU A 116 12.71 16.72 -20.22
C GLU A 116 11.73 16.06 -21.22
N GLU A 117 10.67 16.84 -21.47
CA GLU A 117 9.92 16.98 -22.72
C GLU A 117 9.18 15.75 -23.30
N GLU A 118 7.85 15.90 -23.29
CA GLU A 118 6.86 15.38 -24.24
C GLU A 118 7.33 14.30 -25.23
N GLU A 119 7.05 13.03 -24.98
CA GLU A 119 6.46 12.14 -26.00
C GLU A 119 5.51 11.12 -25.33
N GLU A 120 4.37 10.97 -25.98
CA GLU A 120 3.23 10.14 -25.61
C GLU A 120 3.62 8.65 -25.74
N GLU A 121 3.94 7.99 -24.63
CA GLU A 121 4.19 6.54 -24.64
C GLU A 121 3.42 5.85 -23.51
N VAL A 122 2.39 5.11 -23.89
CA VAL A 122 1.62 4.21 -23.04
C VAL A 122 2.51 3.07 -22.57
N HIS A 123 3.05 3.17 -21.35
CA HIS A 123 3.80 2.09 -20.73
C HIS A 123 2.85 1.10 -20.03
N ASP A 124 2.33 0.13 -20.78
CA ASP A 124 1.87 -1.16 -20.24
C ASP A 124 3.00 -2.18 -20.32
N HIS A 125 4.02 -2.05 -19.47
CA HIS A 125 5.04 -3.10 -19.34
C HIS A 125 5.49 -3.23 -17.89
N GLY A 126 5.02 -4.29 -17.21
CA GLY A 126 5.66 -4.77 -15.97
C GLY A 126 4.74 -5.25 -14.84
N GLY A 127 3.42 -5.36 -15.07
CA GLY A 127 2.49 -5.87 -14.07
C GLY A 127 2.61 -7.38 -13.86
N TRP A 128 2.94 -7.79 -12.63
CA TRP A 128 2.71 -9.13 -12.06
C TRP A 128 3.44 -10.31 -12.75
N THR A 129 4.56 -10.73 -12.18
CA THR A 129 5.12 -12.07 -12.43
C THR A 129 4.41 -13.08 -11.51
N GLY A 130 3.51 -13.87 -12.09
CA GLY A 130 2.79 -14.90 -11.36
C GLY A 130 3.75 -15.96 -10.79
N GLY A 131 3.69 -16.17 -9.48
CA GLY A 131 4.39 -17.25 -8.78
C GLY A 131 3.55 -17.74 -7.60
N GLU A 132 3.59 -19.03 -7.33
CA GLU A 132 2.98 -19.64 -6.14
C GLU A 132 3.98 -19.53 -4.98
N TYR A 133 3.80 -18.52 -4.13
CA TYR A 133 4.63 -18.31 -2.95
C TYR A 133 3.95 -18.90 -1.70
N VAL A 134 4.64 -19.81 -1.01
CA VAL A 134 4.23 -20.31 0.30
C VAL A 134 4.82 -19.38 1.36
N LEU A 135 3.95 -18.61 2.03
CA LEU A 135 4.32 -17.80 3.19
C LEU A 135 4.73 -18.71 4.36
N GLY A 136 5.98 -18.55 4.84
CA GLY A 136 6.48 -19.22 6.04
C GLY A 136 7.50 -20.35 5.84
N GLY A 137 7.88 -20.66 4.60
CA GLY A 137 8.97 -21.60 4.32
C GLY A 137 10.34 -20.94 4.47
N GLY A 138 10.88 -20.93 5.68
CA GLY A 138 12.25 -20.47 5.93
C GLY A 138 13.25 -21.26 5.09
N GLY A 139 13.86 -20.60 4.10
CA GLY A 139 14.97 -21.14 3.33
C GLY A 139 16.18 -21.33 4.22
N ILE A 140 16.37 -22.56 4.70
CA ILE A 140 17.64 -23.06 5.20
C ILE A 140 17.84 -24.40 4.52
N GLY A 141 18.88 -24.50 3.70
CA GLY A 141 19.28 -25.74 3.07
C GLY A 141 19.46 -26.83 4.11
N ASN A 142 18.84 -27.98 3.87
CA ASN A 142 19.30 -29.21 4.48
C ASN A 142 18.99 -30.39 3.56
N GLU A 143 20.05 -31.13 3.27
CA GLU A 143 20.06 -32.41 2.59
C GLU A 143 19.26 -33.44 3.41
N ASN A 144 18.65 -34.40 2.71
CA ASN A 144 17.97 -35.60 3.24
C ASN A 144 16.56 -35.41 3.83
N GLN A 145 15.53 -35.50 2.97
CA GLN A 145 14.28 -36.22 3.30
C GLN A 145 13.73 -36.90 2.05
N ASP A 146 13.96 -38.22 1.97
CA ASP A 146 13.17 -39.14 1.17
C ASP A 146 11.68 -38.98 1.50
N GLY A 147 10.86 -38.61 0.51
CA GLY A 147 9.40 -38.74 0.60
C GLY A 147 8.56 -37.50 0.29
N VAL A 148 9.15 -36.36 -0.10
CA VAL A 148 8.36 -35.24 -0.62
C VAL A 148 7.97 -35.54 -2.07
N LEU A 149 6.74 -36.01 -2.26
CA LEU A 149 6.15 -36.21 -3.58
C LEU A 149 6.23 -34.90 -4.36
N THR A 150 6.74 -34.98 -5.59
CA THR A 150 6.82 -33.83 -6.48
C THR A 150 5.41 -33.28 -6.75
N SER A 151 5.27 -31.98 -7.02
CA SER A 151 3.97 -31.33 -7.27
C SER A 151 3.13 -32.04 -8.34
N ARG A 152 3.81 -32.68 -9.31
CA ARG A 152 3.18 -33.50 -10.35
C ARG A 152 2.53 -34.75 -9.78
N GLU A 153 3.20 -35.44 -8.86
CA GLU A 153 2.73 -36.67 -8.23
C GLU A 153 1.55 -36.42 -7.28
N ILE A 154 1.58 -35.30 -6.54
CA ILE A 154 0.44 -34.92 -5.67
C ILE A 154 -0.82 -34.70 -6.50
N ARG A 155 -0.71 -33.98 -7.62
CA ARG A 155 -1.84 -33.71 -8.51
C ARG A 155 -2.35 -34.97 -9.21
N ALA A 156 -1.45 -35.85 -9.66
CA ALA A 156 -1.80 -37.13 -10.26
C ALA A 156 -2.56 -38.03 -9.28
N ARG A 157 -2.07 -38.16 -8.05
CA ARG A 157 -2.70 -38.98 -7.00
C ARG A 157 -4.08 -38.46 -6.61
N ALA A 158 -4.26 -37.14 -6.55
CA ALA A 158 -5.56 -36.52 -6.29
C ALA A 158 -6.57 -36.78 -7.43
N ALA A 159 -6.10 -36.82 -8.69
CA ALA A 159 -6.96 -37.12 -9.84
C ALA A 159 -7.41 -38.59 -9.85
N GLU A 160 -6.50 -39.53 -9.59
CA GLU A 160 -6.82 -40.97 -9.55
C GLU A 160 -7.81 -41.31 -8.43
N ALA A 161 -7.66 -40.69 -7.25
CA ALA A 161 -8.59 -40.89 -6.14
C ALA A 161 -10.02 -40.46 -6.49
N ARG A 162 -10.18 -39.38 -7.27
CA ARG A 162 -11.50 -38.89 -7.72
C ARG A 162 -12.14 -39.85 -8.72
N LEU A 163 -11.35 -40.40 -9.64
CA LEU A 163 -11.84 -41.38 -10.61
C LEU A 163 -12.27 -42.69 -9.94
N LYS A 164 -11.50 -43.15 -8.95
CA LYS A 164 -11.84 -44.36 -8.18
C LYS A 164 -13.14 -44.19 -7.40
N LYS A 165 -13.29 -43.05 -6.70
CA LYS A 165 -14.53 -42.73 -5.97
C LYS A 165 -15.74 -42.62 -6.91
N ALA A 166 -15.57 -41.97 -8.05
CA ALA A 166 -16.64 -41.84 -9.05
C ALA A 166 -17.06 -43.21 -9.63
N ARG A 167 -16.13 -44.16 -9.77
CA ARG A 167 -16.41 -45.51 -10.24
C ARG A 167 -17.14 -46.34 -9.17
N GLU A 168 -16.70 -46.26 -7.91
CA GLU A 168 -17.36 -46.92 -6.78
C GLU A 168 -18.80 -46.40 -6.58
N GLU A 169 -19.04 -45.10 -6.76
CA GLU A 169 -20.38 -44.50 -6.73
C GLU A 169 -21.30 -44.96 -7.88
N GLN A 170 -20.75 -45.35 -9.04
CA GLN A 170 -21.52 -45.93 -10.15
C GLN A 170 -21.81 -47.41 -9.96
N GLU A 171 -20.89 -48.17 -9.36
CA GLU A 171 -21.05 -49.60 -9.10
C GLU A 171 -22.01 -49.88 -7.93
N GLY A 172 -22.07 -48.99 -6.92
CA GLY A 172 -23.01 -49.09 -5.80
C GLY A 172 -24.46 -48.65 -6.10
N ARG A 173 -24.75 -48.21 -7.33
CA ARG A 173 -26.08 -47.72 -7.77
C ARG A 173 -26.81 -48.70 -8.71
N ARG A 174 -26.36 -49.95 -8.77
CA ARG A 174 -26.99 -51.06 -9.52
C ARG A 174 -27.60 -52.10 -8.60
#